data_AF-A0A7J4AWV8-F1
#
_entry.id   AF-A0A7J4AWV8-F1
#
_cell.length_a   1.000
_cell.length_b   1.000
_cell.length_c   1.000
_cell.angle_alpha   90.00
_cell.angle_beta   90.00
_cell.angle_gamma   90.00
#
_symmetry.space_group_name_H-M   'P 1'
#
loop_
_entity.id
_entity.type
_entity.pdbx_description
1 polymer ?
#
loop_
_entity_poly.entity_id
_entity_poly.type
_entity_poly.pdbx_seq_one_letter_code
_entity_poly.pdbx_strand_id
1 'polypeptide(L)'
;MPFILVETLEWDGKDYNLSIEELQNIVPHIKDEDLLTFSILEIRNERNELVRRLKPLTKTTKKASLNLTSHIIRSHQPPLSLKFSVDEANELNFGRDYKMAILITEHNHKPLFPFELRYGGFGAEEIAKSIGKVEVSLLSVTQPDLQQAVNYLLEASMLYEDGRIEDVRAKLRLSLEALSKIRGKIQPVPGKEDEEFGRRLENLIKGIKGFVEYGGPHLGPAPKPTTDMVFNMIVELVKMLS
;
A
#
# COMPACT_ATOMS: atom_id res chain seq x y z
N MET A 1 0.02 -8.15 11.21
CA MET A 1 -1.06 -7.63 10.39
C MET A 1 -0.59 -6.33 9.83
N PRO A 2 -0.53 -6.18 8.49
CA PRO A 2 -0.63 -4.86 7.91
C PRO A 2 -1.79 -4.11 8.57
N PHE A 3 -1.59 -2.82 8.84
CA PHE A 3 -2.53 -2.02 9.60
C PHE A 3 -2.84 -0.72 8.87
N ILE A 4 -4.11 -0.47 8.55
CA ILE A 4 -4.54 0.82 8.00
C ILE A 4 -4.96 1.72 9.16
N LEU A 5 -4.28 2.83 9.32
CA LEU A 5 -4.60 3.83 10.34
C LEU A 5 -5.07 5.10 9.66
N VAL A 6 -6.22 5.63 10.09
CA VAL A 6 -6.72 6.94 9.66
C VAL A 6 -6.80 7.85 10.87
N GLU A 7 -5.89 8.81 10.96
CA GLU A 7 -5.81 9.68 12.13
C GLU A 7 -5.70 11.16 11.75
N THR A 8 -6.08 12.00 12.71
CA THR A 8 -5.96 13.46 12.58
C THR A 8 -4.56 13.90 12.97
N LEU A 9 -3.95 14.76 12.17
CA LEU A 9 -2.62 15.31 12.42
C LEU A 9 -2.70 16.46 13.43
N GLU A 10 -2.03 16.28 14.55
CA GLU A 10 -1.89 17.28 15.59
C GLU A 10 -0.61 18.09 15.41
N TRP A 11 -0.63 19.38 15.71
CA TRP A 11 0.56 20.23 15.69
C TRP A 11 1.02 20.51 17.12
N ASP A 12 2.26 20.14 17.45
CA ASP A 12 2.80 20.30 18.81
C ASP A 12 3.58 21.62 19.04
N GLY A 13 3.63 22.48 18.01
CA GLY A 13 4.46 23.70 18.01
C GLY A 13 5.76 23.56 17.24
N LYS A 14 6.19 22.33 16.92
CA LYS A 14 7.43 22.03 16.20
C LYS A 14 7.24 21.01 15.07
N ASP A 15 6.52 19.93 15.35
CA ASP A 15 6.30 18.80 14.45
C ASP A 15 4.79 18.48 14.37
N TYR A 16 4.40 17.88 13.25
CA TYR A 16 3.09 17.27 13.09
C TYR A 16 3.12 15.83 13.62
N ASN A 17 2.12 15.47 14.40
CA ASN A 17 2.02 14.19 15.07
C ASN A 17 0.82 13.41 14.54
N LEU A 18 1.07 12.20 14.07
CA LEU A 18 0.02 11.20 13.79
C LEU A 18 0.03 10.19 14.93
N SER A 19 -1.00 10.18 15.79
CA SER A 19 -1.11 9.19 16.87
C SER A 19 -1.13 7.78 16.29
N ILE A 20 -0.43 6.83 16.92
CA ILE A 20 -0.47 5.40 16.60
C ILE A 20 -0.99 4.57 17.78
N GLU A 21 -1.73 5.20 18.70
CA GLU A 21 -2.27 4.56 19.90
C GLU A 21 -3.14 3.33 19.57
N GLU A 22 -4.00 3.41 18.55
CA GLU A 22 -4.81 2.27 18.13
C GLU A 22 -3.96 1.07 17.68
N LEU A 23 -2.86 1.33 16.97
CA LEU A 23 -1.90 0.27 16.61
C LEU A 23 -1.25 -0.31 17.86
N GLN A 24 -0.84 0.53 18.82
CA GLN A 24 -0.22 0.09 20.06
C GLN A 24 -1.15 -0.80 20.90
N ASN A 25 -2.46 -0.51 20.91
CA ASN A 25 -3.46 -1.35 21.59
C ASN A 25 -3.57 -2.76 20.98
N ILE A 26 -3.31 -2.89 19.67
CA ILE A 26 -3.37 -4.16 18.94
C ILE A 26 -2.01 -4.87 18.93
N VAL A 27 -0.93 -4.10 18.96
CA VAL A 27 0.46 -4.54 18.86
C VAL A 27 1.25 -3.96 20.04
N PRO A 28 0.98 -4.41 21.29
CA PRO A 28 1.48 -3.78 22.51
C PRO A 28 2.99 -3.88 22.72
N HIS A 29 3.70 -4.59 21.84
CA HIS A 29 5.16 -4.68 21.86
C HIS A 29 5.85 -3.53 21.12
N ILE A 30 5.10 -2.67 20.42
CA ILE A 30 5.64 -1.43 19.85
C ILE A 30 5.91 -0.44 20.98
N LYS A 31 7.14 0.08 21.02
CA LYS A 31 7.66 0.98 22.04
C LYS A 31 8.21 2.25 21.42
N ASP A 32 8.53 3.21 22.28
CA ASP A 32 9.29 4.40 21.91
C ASP A 32 10.60 4.02 21.20
N GLU A 33 10.97 4.81 20.20
CA GLU A 33 12.13 4.62 19.31
C GLU A 33 12.08 3.41 18.36
N ASP A 34 11.04 2.57 18.42
CA ASP A 34 10.87 1.47 17.46
C ASP A 34 10.64 2.01 16.04
N LEU A 35 11.18 1.30 15.05
CA LEU A 35 11.03 1.66 13.65
C LEU A 35 9.74 1.07 13.08
N LEU A 36 8.92 1.92 12.48
CA LEU A 36 7.72 1.53 11.75
C LEU A 36 7.89 1.88 10.26
N THR A 37 7.69 0.89 9.40
CA THR A 37 7.63 1.10 7.95
C THR A 37 6.17 1.18 7.53
N PHE A 38 5.82 2.27 6.85
CA PHE A 38 4.47 2.53 6.39
C PHE A 38 4.45 3.24 5.03
N SER A 39 3.31 3.20 4.36
CA SER A 39 3.03 3.97 3.15
C SER A 39 1.85 4.89 3.41
N ILE A 40 1.94 6.15 2.98
CA ILE A 40 0.79 7.07 3.04
C ILE A 40 -0.15 6.74 1.88
N LEU A 41 -1.42 6.47 2.19
CA LEU A 41 -2.45 6.12 1.22
C LEU A 41 -3.13 7.38 0.68
N GLU A 42 -3.65 8.21 1.59
CA GLU A 42 -4.29 9.47 1.25
C GLU A 42 -4.23 10.49 2.39
N ILE A 43 -4.37 11.76 2.01
CA ILE A 43 -4.41 12.92 2.88
C ILE A 43 -5.71 13.66 2.56
N ARG A 44 -6.45 14.00 3.60
CA ARG A 44 -7.69 14.78 3.54
C ARG A 44 -7.55 16.03 4.39
N ASN A 45 -8.19 17.12 3.96
CA ASN A 45 -8.18 18.37 4.72
C ASN A 45 -9.11 18.27 5.94
N GLU A 46 -9.21 19.37 6.69
CA GLU A 46 -10.05 19.50 7.88
C GLU A 46 -11.56 19.32 7.58
N ARG A 47 -11.97 19.48 6.32
CA ARG A 47 -13.35 19.25 5.84
C ARG A 47 -13.57 17.84 5.32
N ASN A 48 -12.59 16.96 5.49
CA ASN A 48 -12.59 15.58 5.00
C ASN A 48 -12.59 15.45 3.46
N GLU A 49 -12.24 16.52 2.75
CA GLU A 49 -12.08 16.53 1.29
C GLU A 49 -10.70 15.93 0.93
N LEU A 50 -10.65 15.12 -0.12
CA LEU A 50 -9.42 14.48 -0.59
C LEU A 50 -8.47 15.54 -1.15
N VAL A 51 -7.34 15.76 -0.46
CA VAL A 51 -6.27 16.66 -0.91
C VAL A 51 -5.31 15.91 -1.83
N ARG A 52 -4.90 14.71 -1.42
CA ARG A 52 -3.91 13.92 -2.14
C ARG A 52 -4.10 12.43 -1.89
N ARG A 53 -4.10 11.63 -2.96
CA ARG A 53 -3.92 10.18 -2.89
C ARG A 53 -2.51 9.88 -3.41
N LEU A 54 -1.64 9.30 -2.58
CA LEU A 54 -0.24 9.10 -2.97
C LEU A 54 -0.10 7.86 -3.85
N LYS A 55 0.42 8.07 -5.06
CA LYS A 55 0.63 7.06 -6.10
C LYS A 55 1.94 7.38 -6.84
N PRO A 56 2.92 6.46 -6.91
CA PRO A 56 2.94 5.14 -6.27
C PRO A 56 3.05 5.22 -4.75
N LEU A 57 2.68 4.14 -4.07
CA LEU A 57 2.86 4.00 -2.63
C LEU A 57 4.34 3.83 -2.31
N THR A 58 4.95 4.89 -1.79
CA THR A 58 6.33 4.86 -1.31
C THR A 58 6.34 4.46 0.15
N LYS A 59 7.14 3.43 0.47
CA LYS A 59 7.40 3.04 1.86
C LYS A 59 8.34 4.05 2.51
N THR A 60 7.97 4.51 3.69
CA THR A 60 8.75 5.39 4.55
C THR A 60 8.94 4.71 5.89
N THR A 61 10.12 4.84 6.48
CA THR A 61 10.41 4.33 7.82
C THR A 61 10.62 5.49 8.77
N LYS A 62 9.88 5.51 9.88
CA LYS A 62 10.06 6.48 10.96
C LYS A 62 10.09 5.79 12.31
N LYS A 63 10.71 6.46 13.28
CA LYS A 63 10.64 6.06 14.68
C LYS A 63 9.26 6.42 15.24
N ALA A 64 8.68 5.51 16.00
CA ALA A 64 7.63 5.84 16.94
C ALA A 64 8.23 6.71 18.05
N SER A 65 7.55 7.78 18.41
CA SER A 65 8.01 8.70 19.46
C SER A 65 6.89 8.99 20.43
N LEU A 66 7.21 9.17 21.70
CA LEU A 66 6.22 9.63 22.68
C LEU A 66 5.64 11.00 22.29
N ASN A 67 4.31 11.09 22.23
CA ASN A 67 3.59 12.33 22.06
C ASN A 67 3.41 13.01 23.42
N LEU A 68 4.38 13.87 23.77
CA LEU A 68 4.41 14.61 25.03
C LEU A 68 3.42 15.79 25.11
N THR A 69 2.77 16.14 24.00
CA THR A 69 1.78 17.23 23.92
C THR A 69 0.34 16.78 24.09
N SER A 70 0.07 15.48 24.06
CA SER A 70 -1.26 14.95 24.37
C SER A 70 -1.58 15.19 25.86
N HIS A 71 -2.40 16.19 26.13
CA HIS A 71 -2.86 16.55 27.48
C HIS A 71 -3.80 15.51 28.12
N ILE A 72 -3.82 14.27 27.64
CA ILE A 72 -4.73 13.22 28.13
C ILE A 72 -3.98 12.36 29.17
N ILE A 73 -3.99 12.88 30.40
CA ILE A 73 -3.60 12.18 31.63
C ILE A 73 -4.67 11.11 31.95
N ARG A 74 -4.81 10.09 31.10
CA ARG A 74 -5.71 8.94 31.38
C ARG A 74 -5.04 7.57 31.18
N SER A 75 -3.94 7.50 30.44
CA SER A 75 -3.11 6.29 30.33
C SER A 75 -1.83 6.46 31.16
N HIS A 76 -1.33 5.37 31.76
CA HIS A 76 -0.06 5.37 32.50
C HIS A 76 1.17 5.54 31.59
N GLN A 77 0.97 5.58 30.27
CA GLN A 77 2.01 5.80 29.27
C GLN A 77 1.52 6.81 28.22
N PRO A 78 2.36 7.79 27.83
CA PRO A 78 2.02 8.71 26.75
C PRO A 78 1.79 7.92 25.45
N PRO A 79 0.78 8.27 24.63
CA PRO A 79 0.57 7.62 23.36
C PRO A 79 1.78 7.84 22.45
N LEU A 80 2.11 6.83 21.64
CA LEU A 80 3.12 6.94 20.61
C LEU A 80 2.55 7.66 19.38
N SER A 81 3.39 8.43 18.70
CA SER A 81 3.08 9.08 17.43
C SER A 81 4.19 8.87 16.40
N LEU A 82 3.83 9.05 15.13
CA LEU A 82 4.77 9.30 14.05
C LEU A 82 4.91 10.80 13.87
N LYS A 83 6.14 11.30 13.90
CA LYS A 83 6.46 12.73 13.76
C LYS A 83 6.82 13.09 12.32
N PHE A 84 6.23 14.17 11.83
CA PHE A 84 6.51 14.75 10.53
C PHE A 84 6.98 16.19 10.70
N SER A 85 8.11 16.53 10.10
CA SER A 85 8.64 17.89 10.14
C SER A 85 7.79 18.84 9.30
N VAL A 86 8.00 20.15 9.49
CA VAL A 86 7.38 21.19 8.64
C VAL A 86 7.76 21.00 7.17
N ASP A 87 8.98 20.58 6.87
CA ASP A 87 9.44 20.35 5.50
C ASP A 87 8.69 19.18 4.85
N GLU A 88 8.51 18.07 5.59
CA GLU A 88 7.72 16.92 5.12
C GLU A 88 6.25 17.30 4.92
N ALA A 89 5.69 18.13 5.81
CA ALA A 89 4.33 18.65 5.67
C ALA A 89 4.15 19.49 4.41
N ASN A 90 5.12 20.35 4.09
CA ASN A 90 5.12 21.15 2.86
C ASN A 90 5.25 20.28 1.61
N GLU A 91 6.14 19.28 1.62
CA GLU A 91 6.33 18.36 0.49
C GLU A 91 5.08 17.49 0.23
N LEU A 92 4.46 17.02 1.32
CA LEU A 92 3.27 16.17 1.26
C LEU A 92 1.98 16.98 1.12
N ASN A 93 2.05 18.30 1.33
CA ASN A 93 0.96 19.27 1.28
C ASN A 93 -0.17 18.95 2.28
N PHE A 94 0.19 18.88 3.56
CA PHE A 94 -0.77 18.77 4.66
C PHE A 94 -0.53 19.82 5.74
N GLY A 95 -1.53 20.03 6.59
CA GLY A 95 -1.45 20.93 7.72
C GLY A 95 -2.08 20.37 8.98
N ARG A 96 -2.28 21.25 9.95
CA ARG A 96 -2.95 20.93 11.21
C ARG A 96 -4.41 20.53 10.95
N ASP A 97 -4.91 19.57 11.72
CA ASP A 97 -6.30 19.08 11.66
C ASP A 97 -6.65 18.36 10.33
N TYR A 98 -5.65 18.09 9.49
CA TYR A 98 -5.79 17.22 8.32
C TYR A 98 -5.86 15.77 8.78
N LYS A 99 -6.48 14.91 7.99
CA LYS A 99 -6.48 13.46 8.22
C LYS A 99 -5.49 12.79 7.30
N MET A 100 -4.73 11.85 7.83
CA MET A 100 -3.82 11.02 7.07
C MET A 100 -4.20 9.56 7.22
N ALA A 101 -4.37 8.88 6.10
CA ALA A 101 -4.51 7.44 6.03
C ALA A 101 -3.14 6.81 5.70
N ILE A 102 -2.64 5.94 6.56
CA ILE A 102 -1.38 5.22 6.35
C ILE A 102 -1.60 3.71 6.42
N LEU A 103 -0.83 2.96 5.63
CA LEU A 103 -0.71 1.51 5.69
C LEU A 103 0.63 1.15 6.32
N ILE A 104 0.60 0.60 7.52
CA ILE A 104 1.77 0.17 8.28
C ILE A 104 2.00 -1.31 8.00
N THR A 105 3.20 -1.69 7.56
CA THR A 105 3.49 -3.05 7.09
C THR A 105 4.60 -3.74 7.88
N GLU A 106 5.50 -2.99 8.53
CA GLU A 106 6.65 -3.56 9.25
C GLU A 106 6.89 -2.84 10.58
N HIS A 107 7.41 -3.61 11.54
CA HIS A 107 7.92 -3.16 12.83
C HIS A 107 9.33 -3.70 13.02
N ASN A 108 10.29 -2.83 13.29
CA ASN A 108 11.71 -3.16 13.46
C ASN A 108 12.25 -4.07 12.33
N HIS A 109 11.95 -3.68 11.08
CA HIS A 109 12.31 -4.40 9.85
C HIS A 109 11.72 -5.81 9.72
N LYS A 110 10.75 -6.16 10.55
CA LYS A 110 10.00 -7.42 10.45
C LYS A 110 8.59 -7.12 9.95
N PRO A 111 8.09 -7.85 8.95
CA PRO A 111 6.70 -7.72 8.53
C PRO A 111 5.75 -7.96 9.70
N LEU A 112 4.77 -7.08 9.85
CA LEU A 112 3.64 -7.36 10.74
C LEU A 112 2.86 -8.55 10.13
N PHE A 113 2.51 -9.58 10.91
CA PHE A 113 1.79 -10.81 10.46
C PHE A 113 0.96 -10.65 9.15
N PRO A 114 1.35 -11.26 8.03
CA PRO A 114 0.86 -10.88 6.69
C PRO A 114 -0.54 -11.40 6.32
N PHE A 115 -1.22 -12.10 7.22
CA PHE A 115 -2.42 -12.89 6.89
C PHE A 115 -3.75 -12.20 7.23
N GLU A 116 -3.71 -11.10 7.97
CA GLU A 116 -4.90 -10.35 8.39
C GLU A 116 -4.62 -8.86 8.21
N LEU A 117 -5.54 -8.14 7.55
CA LEU A 117 -5.52 -6.68 7.48
C LEU A 117 -6.38 -6.16 8.62
N ARG A 118 -5.78 -5.38 9.50
CA ARG A 118 -6.52 -4.64 10.52
C ARG A 118 -6.55 -3.17 10.18
N TYR A 119 -7.51 -2.48 10.75
CA TYR A 119 -7.68 -1.06 10.52
C TYR A 119 -8.18 -0.36 11.78
N GLY A 120 -7.87 0.94 11.86
CA GLY A 120 -8.15 1.80 12.99
C GLY A 120 -8.40 3.25 12.58
N GLY A 121 -9.23 3.94 13.34
CA GLY A 121 -9.67 5.30 13.06
C GLY A 121 -10.86 5.42 12.09
N PHE A 122 -11.49 6.59 12.10
CA PHE A 122 -12.73 6.84 11.35
C PHE A 122 -12.47 6.89 9.83
N GLY A 123 -13.15 6.02 9.07
CA GLY A 123 -13.01 5.89 7.61
C GLY A 123 -11.98 4.84 7.15
N ALA A 124 -11.26 4.21 8.09
CA ALA A 124 -10.25 3.20 7.76
C ALA A 124 -10.84 1.94 7.11
N GLU A 125 -12.08 1.57 7.46
CA GLU A 125 -12.79 0.43 6.86
C GLU A 125 -13.08 0.65 5.36
N GLU A 126 -13.47 1.87 4.96
CA GLU A 126 -13.72 2.18 3.55
C GLU A 126 -12.43 2.09 2.72
N ILE A 127 -11.33 2.59 3.29
CA ILE A 127 -10.00 2.48 2.68
C ILE A 127 -9.56 1.01 2.62
N ALA A 128 -9.79 0.23 3.67
CA ALA A 128 -9.52 -1.20 3.68
C ALA A 128 -10.31 -1.95 2.60
N LYS A 129 -11.60 -1.64 2.41
CA LYS A 129 -12.42 -2.18 1.31
C LYS A 129 -11.82 -1.82 -0.05
N SER A 130 -11.32 -0.59 -0.22
CA SER A 130 -10.66 -0.16 -1.47
C SER A 130 -9.37 -0.91 -1.80
N ILE A 131 -8.71 -1.47 -0.77
CA ILE A 131 -7.49 -2.26 -0.90
C ILE A 131 -7.80 -3.76 -0.94
N GLY A 132 -8.98 -4.19 -0.48
CA GLY A 132 -9.34 -5.59 -0.24
C GLY A 132 -9.32 -6.51 -1.46
N LYS A 133 -9.25 -5.98 -2.69
CA LYS A 133 -8.99 -6.81 -3.89
C LYS A 133 -7.55 -7.26 -4.00
N VAL A 134 -6.62 -6.52 -3.42
CA VAL A 134 -5.24 -6.98 -3.23
C VAL A 134 -5.21 -7.83 -1.97
N GLU A 135 -4.71 -9.05 -2.10
CA GLU A 135 -4.53 -9.88 -0.91
C GLU A 135 -3.55 -9.25 0.07
N VAL A 136 -3.88 -9.36 1.36
CA VAL A 136 -3.11 -8.81 2.47
C VAL A 136 -1.65 -9.26 2.43
N SER A 137 -1.41 -10.51 2.02
CA SER A 137 -0.08 -11.09 1.85
C SER A 137 0.81 -10.27 0.92
N LEU A 138 0.23 -9.66 -0.12
CA LEU A 138 0.95 -8.84 -1.09
C LEU A 138 1.38 -7.49 -0.52
N LEU A 139 0.72 -6.98 0.52
CA LEU A 139 1.10 -5.74 1.20
C LEU A 139 2.46 -5.87 1.92
N SER A 140 2.84 -7.09 2.26
CA SER A 140 4.08 -7.43 2.97
C SER A 140 5.23 -7.80 2.04
N VAL A 141 5.06 -7.76 0.72
CA VAL A 141 6.17 -7.98 -0.23
C VAL A 141 7.26 -6.93 0.03
N THR A 142 8.50 -7.38 0.19
CA THR A 142 9.67 -6.50 0.45
C THR A 142 10.68 -6.51 -0.68
N GLN A 143 10.60 -7.48 -1.61
CA GLN A 143 11.49 -7.54 -2.76
C GLN A 143 11.30 -6.30 -3.63
N PRO A 144 12.33 -5.44 -3.81
CA PRO A 144 12.18 -4.17 -4.52
C PRO A 144 11.65 -4.33 -5.94
N ASP A 145 12.04 -5.41 -6.61
CA ASP A 145 11.64 -5.73 -7.97
C ASP A 145 10.14 -6.05 -8.09
N LEU A 146 9.55 -6.72 -7.10
CA LEU A 146 8.11 -7.03 -7.06
C LEU A 146 7.27 -5.89 -6.47
N GLN A 147 7.84 -5.07 -5.58
CA GLN A 147 7.14 -3.97 -4.93
C GLN A 147 6.50 -3.01 -5.94
N GLN A 148 7.16 -2.76 -7.08
CA GLN A 148 6.60 -1.89 -8.12
C GLN A 148 5.32 -2.51 -8.74
N ALA A 149 5.30 -3.82 -9.01
CA ALA A 149 4.12 -4.50 -9.52
C ALA A 149 2.97 -4.46 -8.49
N VAL A 150 3.27 -4.75 -7.22
CA VAL A 150 2.32 -4.65 -6.11
C VAL A 150 1.73 -3.25 -6.00
N ASN A 151 2.54 -2.20 -6.11
CA ASN A 151 2.06 -0.82 -6.06
C ASN A 151 1.05 -0.53 -7.19
N TYR A 152 1.32 -1.00 -8.41
CA TYR A 152 0.37 -0.86 -9.51
C TYR A 152 -0.92 -1.67 -9.28
N LEU A 153 -0.85 -2.86 -8.66
CA LEU A 153 -2.04 -3.63 -8.26
C LEU A 153 -2.88 -2.90 -7.21
N LEU A 154 -2.23 -2.28 -6.21
CA LEU A 154 -2.91 -1.49 -5.19
C LEU A 154 -3.61 -0.28 -5.80
N GLU A 155 -2.93 0.42 -6.70
CA GLU A 155 -3.54 1.52 -7.45
C GLU A 155 -4.72 1.06 -8.30
N ALA A 156 -4.61 -0.10 -8.95
CA ALA A 156 -5.67 -0.71 -9.73
C ALA A 156 -6.88 -1.09 -8.85
N SER A 157 -6.66 -1.60 -7.64
CA SER A 157 -7.73 -1.95 -6.68
C SER A 157 -8.56 -0.72 -6.30
N MET A 158 -7.88 0.37 -5.93
CA MET A 158 -8.57 1.61 -5.58
C MET A 158 -9.36 2.19 -6.76
N LEU A 159 -8.79 2.18 -7.96
CA LEU A 159 -9.49 2.65 -9.18
C LEU A 159 -10.68 1.76 -9.55
N TYR A 160 -10.60 0.48 -9.23
CA TYR A 160 -11.68 -0.47 -9.50
C TYR A 160 -12.89 -0.17 -8.62
N GLU A 161 -12.69 0.08 -7.33
CA GLU A 161 -13.76 0.49 -6.42
C GLU A 161 -14.36 1.85 -6.82
N ASP A 162 -13.55 2.76 -7.37
CA ASP A 162 -14.01 4.02 -7.95
C ASP A 162 -14.77 3.84 -9.29
N GLY A 163 -14.91 2.61 -9.80
CA GLY A 163 -15.58 2.30 -11.07
C GLY A 163 -14.80 2.70 -12.33
N ARG A 164 -13.53 3.08 -12.20
CA ARG A 164 -12.67 3.63 -13.26
C ARG A 164 -11.96 2.53 -14.07
N ILE A 165 -12.74 1.68 -14.73
CA ILE A 165 -12.25 0.43 -15.35
C ILE A 165 -11.11 0.63 -16.37
N GLU A 166 -11.12 1.69 -17.17
CA GLU A 166 -10.03 1.96 -18.13
C GLU A 166 -8.70 2.26 -17.42
N ASP A 167 -8.77 3.04 -16.34
CA ASP A 167 -7.59 3.38 -15.54
C ASP A 167 -7.06 2.16 -14.79
N VAL A 168 -7.97 1.27 -14.32
CA VAL A 168 -7.58 -0.03 -13.74
C VAL A 168 -6.74 -0.79 -14.76
N ARG A 169 -7.20 -0.93 -15.99
CA ARG A 169 -6.50 -1.68 -17.04
C ARG A 169 -5.15 -1.06 -17.37
N ALA A 170 -5.04 0.27 -17.38
CA ALA A 170 -3.76 0.95 -17.53
C ALA A 170 -2.77 0.56 -16.41
N LYS A 171 -3.23 0.50 -15.15
CA LYS A 171 -2.40 0.05 -14.03
C LYS A 171 -2.05 -1.44 -14.09
N LEU A 172 -2.96 -2.31 -14.55
CA LEU A 172 -2.65 -3.73 -14.78
C LEU A 172 -1.55 -3.92 -15.83
N ARG A 173 -1.54 -3.13 -16.91
CA ARG A 173 -0.45 -3.13 -17.90
C ARG A 173 0.89 -2.74 -17.26
N LEU A 174 0.92 -1.67 -16.48
CA LEU A 174 2.13 -1.22 -15.78
C LEU A 174 2.63 -2.28 -14.77
N SER A 175 1.71 -2.99 -14.10
CA SER A 175 2.06 -4.13 -13.23
C SER A 175 2.74 -5.25 -14.01
N LEU A 176 2.17 -5.67 -15.14
CA LEU A 176 2.76 -6.69 -16.01
C LEU A 176 4.12 -6.27 -16.59
N GLU A 177 4.28 -4.99 -16.91
CA GLU A 177 5.56 -4.42 -17.35
C GLU A 177 6.62 -4.43 -16.25
N ALA A 178 6.24 -4.13 -15.01
CA ALA A 178 7.13 -4.27 -13.86
C ALA A 178 7.56 -5.73 -13.68
N LEU A 179 6.62 -6.68 -13.73
CA LEU A 179 6.89 -8.12 -13.63
C LEU A 179 7.83 -8.62 -14.74
N SER A 180 7.67 -8.11 -15.97
CA SER A 180 8.53 -8.46 -17.10
C SER A 180 10.02 -8.14 -16.85
N LYS A 181 10.31 -7.12 -16.03
CA LYS A 181 11.70 -6.70 -15.71
C LYS A 181 12.39 -7.66 -14.74
N ILE A 182 11.63 -8.47 -14.00
CA ILE A 182 12.15 -9.36 -12.94
C ILE A 182 12.66 -10.70 -13.53
N ARG A 183 12.37 -10.96 -14.81
CA ARG A 183 12.69 -12.20 -15.55
C ARG A 183 14.10 -12.76 -15.34
N GLY A 184 15.11 -11.90 -15.19
CA GLY A 184 16.52 -12.30 -15.10
C GLY A 184 17.00 -12.49 -13.67
N LYS A 185 16.14 -12.27 -12.68
CA LYS A 185 16.47 -12.27 -11.26
C LYS A 185 15.81 -13.42 -10.50
N ILE A 186 14.78 -14.03 -11.07
CA ILE A 186 14.16 -15.23 -10.52
C ILE A 186 15.01 -16.41 -11.00
N GLN A 187 15.83 -16.95 -10.09
CA GLN A 187 16.49 -18.24 -10.30
C GLN A 187 15.52 -19.34 -9.85
N PRO A 188 15.09 -20.24 -10.74
CA PRO A 188 14.39 -21.45 -10.33
C PRO A 188 15.25 -22.28 -9.37
N VAL A 189 14.59 -23.14 -8.60
CA VAL A 189 15.28 -24.11 -7.75
C VAL A 189 16.13 -25.03 -8.66
N PRO A 190 17.42 -25.27 -8.36
CA PRO A 190 18.33 -25.97 -9.27
C PRO A 190 17.75 -27.30 -9.79
N GLY A 191 17.55 -27.41 -11.10
CA GLY A 191 16.91 -28.58 -11.71
C GLY A 191 16.62 -28.47 -13.22
N LYS A 192 15.84 -29.42 -13.78
CA LYS A 192 15.51 -29.49 -15.23
C LYS A 192 14.56 -28.39 -15.73
N GLU A 193 13.96 -27.60 -14.85
CA GLU A 193 13.04 -26.52 -15.22
C GLU A 193 13.74 -25.18 -15.50
N ASP A 194 15.05 -25.09 -15.22
CA ASP A 194 15.81 -23.83 -15.20
C ASP A 194 15.87 -23.08 -16.54
N GLU A 195 16.16 -23.77 -17.65
CA GLU A 195 16.47 -23.09 -18.91
C GLU A 195 15.24 -22.50 -19.62
N GLU A 196 14.05 -23.06 -19.39
CA GLU A 196 12.83 -22.62 -20.08
C GLU A 196 11.88 -21.80 -19.22
N PHE A 197 12.06 -21.79 -17.88
CA PHE A 197 11.13 -21.12 -16.97
C PHE A 197 10.96 -19.64 -17.27
N GLY A 198 12.08 -18.90 -17.41
CA GLY A 198 12.03 -17.47 -17.72
C GLY A 198 11.28 -17.15 -19.03
N ARG A 199 11.47 -17.98 -20.06
CA ARG A 199 10.77 -17.86 -21.34
C ARG A 199 9.27 -18.16 -21.21
N ARG A 200 8.91 -19.20 -20.44
CA ARG A 200 7.50 -19.57 -20.20
C ARG A 200 6.79 -18.48 -19.38
N LEU A 201 7.45 -17.92 -18.38
CA LEU A 201 6.97 -16.80 -17.58
C LEU A 201 6.76 -15.55 -18.45
N GLU A 202 7.70 -15.22 -19.34
CA GLU A 202 7.54 -14.11 -20.28
C GLU A 202 6.35 -14.30 -21.22
N ASN A 203 6.18 -15.51 -21.77
CA ASN A 203 5.04 -15.83 -22.62
C ASN A 203 3.71 -15.74 -21.86
N LEU A 204 3.68 -16.18 -20.60
CA LEU A 204 2.52 -16.02 -19.73
C LEU A 204 2.19 -14.53 -19.52
N ILE A 205 3.17 -13.72 -19.14
CA ILE A 205 2.99 -12.27 -18.93
C ILE A 205 2.49 -11.59 -20.21
N LYS A 206 3.07 -11.91 -21.38
CA LYS A 206 2.61 -11.40 -22.69
C LYS A 206 1.18 -11.83 -23.00
N GLY A 207 0.83 -13.08 -22.73
CA GLY A 207 -0.53 -13.59 -22.89
C GLY A 207 -1.53 -12.84 -22.03
N ILE A 208 -1.21 -12.63 -20.74
CA ILE A 208 -2.04 -11.85 -19.82
C ILE A 208 -2.17 -10.40 -20.30
N LYS A 209 -1.06 -9.80 -20.76
CA LYS A 209 -1.03 -8.44 -21.31
C LYS A 209 -1.95 -8.27 -22.52
N GLY A 210 -2.08 -9.29 -23.36
CA GLY A 210 -3.02 -9.30 -24.49
C GLY A 210 -4.49 -9.09 -24.08
N PHE A 211 -4.91 -9.49 -22.88
CA PHE A 211 -6.28 -9.25 -22.41
C PHE A 211 -6.54 -7.80 -21.98
N VAL A 212 -5.50 -7.05 -21.64
CA VAL A 212 -5.59 -5.63 -21.24
C VAL A 212 -5.29 -4.66 -22.39
N GLU A 213 -4.72 -5.14 -23.49
CA GLU A 213 -4.39 -4.38 -24.70
C GLU A 213 -5.33 -4.75 -25.84
N TYR A 214 -6.50 -4.08 -25.91
CA TYR A 214 -7.30 -4.16 -27.13
C TYR A 214 -6.56 -3.38 -28.23
N GLY A 215 -6.16 -4.09 -29.29
CA GLY A 215 -5.47 -3.51 -30.44
C GLY A 215 -6.37 -2.67 -31.35
N GLY A 216 -7.02 -1.64 -30.81
CA GLY A 216 -7.84 -0.70 -31.59
C GLY A 216 -9.01 -0.07 -30.82
N PRO A 217 -9.72 0.88 -31.44
CA PRO A 217 -10.91 1.50 -30.84
C PRO A 217 -11.99 0.44 -30.60
N HIS A 218 -12.27 0.17 -29.33
CA HIS A 218 -13.34 -0.74 -28.92
C HIS A 218 -14.67 0.02 -28.82
N LEU A 219 -15.74 -0.58 -29.36
CA LEU A 219 -17.10 -0.05 -29.32
C LEU A 219 -17.70 -0.25 -27.92
N GLY A 220 -17.36 0.62 -26.97
CA GLY A 220 -17.92 0.63 -25.61
C GLY A 220 -16.85 0.53 -24.52
N PRO A 221 -17.20 0.74 -23.24
CA PRO A 221 -16.24 0.69 -22.14
C PRO A 221 -15.62 -0.71 -22.02
N ALA A 222 -14.36 -0.79 -21.60
CA ALA A 222 -13.71 -2.07 -21.42
C ALA A 222 -14.50 -2.99 -20.45
N PRO A 223 -14.58 -4.31 -20.72
CA PRO A 223 -15.38 -5.21 -19.91
C PRO A 223 -14.84 -5.33 -18.47
N LYS A 224 -15.71 -5.04 -17.50
CA LYS A 224 -15.43 -5.26 -16.06
C LYS A 224 -15.03 -6.72 -15.75
N PRO A 225 -15.74 -7.76 -16.27
CA PRO A 225 -15.37 -9.15 -15.98
C PRO A 225 -13.97 -9.56 -16.46
N THR A 226 -13.57 -9.11 -17.66
CA THR A 226 -12.21 -9.38 -18.17
C THR A 226 -11.15 -8.67 -17.33
N THR A 227 -11.45 -7.45 -16.87
CA THR A 227 -10.55 -6.68 -16.01
C THR A 227 -10.37 -7.36 -14.66
N ASP A 228 -11.46 -7.89 -14.07
CA ASP A 228 -11.41 -8.70 -12.84
C ASP A 228 -10.58 -9.97 -13.00
N MET A 229 -10.79 -10.70 -14.09
CA MET A 229 -10.02 -11.90 -14.39
C MET A 229 -8.52 -11.59 -14.46
N VAL A 230 -8.13 -10.55 -15.21
CA VAL A 230 -6.72 -10.18 -15.36
C VAL A 230 -6.13 -9.69 -14.04
N PHE A 231 -6.88 -8.93 -13.25
CA PHE A 231 -6.45 -8.50 -11.93
C PHE A 231 -6.05 -9.70 -11.06
N ASN A 232 -6.92 -10.70 -10.96
CA ASN A 232 -6.69 -11.90 -10.15
C ASN A 232 -5.52 -12.73 -10.69
N MET A 233 -5.38 -12.86 -12.02
CA MET A 233 -4.23 -13.53 -12.62
C MET A 233 -2.90 -12.88 -12.23
N ILE A 234 -2.83 -11.54 -12.19
CA ILE A 234 -1.62 -10.82 -11.81
C ILE A 234 -1.36 -10.96 -10.31
N VAL A 235 -2.39 -10.93 -9.46
CA VAL A 235 -2.27 -11.21 -8.02
C VAL A 235 -1.62 -12.56 -7.78
N GLU A 236 -2.14 -13.63 -8.39
CA GLU A 236 -1.55 -14.98 -8.28
C GLU A 236 -0.12 -15.05 -8.81
N LEU A 237 0.15 -14.34 -9.92
CA LEU A 237 1.49 -14.28 -10.48
C LEU A 237 2.48 -13.62 -9.53
N VAL A 238 2.11 -12.52 -8.87
CA VAL A 238 2.96 -11.87 -7.88
C VAL A 238 3.24 -12.80 -6.70
N LYS A 239 2.22 -13.52 -6.19
CA LYS A 239 2.41 -14.47 -5.09
C LYS A 239 3.37 -15.60 -5.41
N MET A 240 3.29 -16.14 -6.63
CA MET A 240 4.19 -17.20 -7.07
C MET A 240 5.65 -16.71 -7.10
N LEU A 241 5.85 -15.40 -7.31
CA LEU A 241 7.17 -14.80 -7.45
C LEU A 241 7.72 -14.22 -6.14
N SER A 242 6.86 -13.93 -5.15
CA SER A 242 7.21 -13.39 -3.84
C SER A 242 7.73 -14.44 -2.87
#